data_AF-A0A6M1XJJ0-F1
#
_entry.id   AF-A0A6M1XJJ0-F1
#
_cell.length_a   1.000
_cell.length_b   1.000
_cell.length_c   1.000
_cell.angle_alpha   90.00
_cell.angle_beta   90.00
_cell.angle_gamma   90.00
#
_symmetry.space_group_name_H-M   'P 1'
#
loop_
_entity.id
_entity.type
_entity.pdbx_description
1 polymer ?
#
loop_
_entity_poly.entity_id
_entity_poly.type
_entity_poly.pdbx_seq_one_letter_code
_entity_poly.pdbx_strand_id
1 'polypeptide(L)'
;LCGMRHDQQQAIEKIVHLAHDFRETGVVGFDLAGNEVDFPPYTFEDVLALANQLSIPLTLHAGECGCGKNVADAVTLGATRIGHGIALKDTPEYLALLKEKKVLLEMCPTSNFQTGTVKTLAEYPFQQFIEAGLA
;
A
#
# COMPACT_ATOMS: atom_id res chain seq x y z
N LEU A 1 -11.82 1.07 5.34
CA LEU A 1 -12.49 1.92 4.33
C LEU A 1 -11.42 2.44 3.38
N CYS A 2 -11.72 2.61 2.09
CA CYS A 2 -10.74 3.03 1.10
C CYS A 2 -10.95 4.48 0.70
N GLY A 3 -9.89 5.28 0.74
CA GLY A 3 -9.77 6.53 0.02
C GLY A 3 -9.37 6.28 -1.44
N MET A 4 -9.97 7.01 -2.38
CA MET A 4 -9.62 6.91 -3.79
C MET A 4 -8.69 8.06 -4.19
N ARG A 5 -7.52 7.74 -4.74
CA ARG A 5 -6.47 8.72 -5.09
C ARG A 5 -6.92 9.85 -6.01
N HIS A 6 -7.93 9.62 -6.84
CA HIS A 6 -8.46 10.62 -7.78
C HIS A 6 -9.52 11.54 -7.16
N ASP A 7 -9.95 11.28 -5.92
CA ASP A 7 -10.88 12.15 -5.20
C ASP A 7 -10.15 13.36 -4.59
N GLN A 8 -10.93 14.38 -4.26
CA GLN A 8 -10.43 15.53 -3.51
C GLN A 8 -9.93 15.07 -2.13
N GLN A 9 -8.80 15.62 -1.66
CA GLN A 9 -8.23 15.21 -0.37
C GLN A 9 -9.21 15.41 0.80
N GLN A 10 -10.05 16.46 0.78
CA GLN A 10 -11.08 16.63 1.82
C GLN A 10 -12.14 15.52 1.81
N ALA A 11 -12.39 14.88 0.67
CA ALA A 11 -13.28 13.72 0.62
C ALA A 11 -12.61 12.50 1.26
N ILE A 12 -11.32 12.30 1.00
CA ILE A 12 -10.53 11.20 1.58
C ILE A 12 -10.40 11.38 3.10
N GLU A 13 -10.17 12.60 3.58
CA GLU A 13 -10.12 12.92 5.01
C GLU A 13 -11.43 12.54 5.72
N LYS A 14 -12.58 12.79 5.10
CA LYS A 14 -13.88 12.32 5.63
C LYS A 14 -13.95 10.80 5.75
N ILE A 15 -13.33 10.06 4.82
CA ILE A 15 -13.25 8.59 4.91
C ILE A 15 -12.37 8.15 6.09
N VAL A 16 -11.29 8.89 6.38
CA VAL A 16 -10.45 8.64 7.57
C VAL A 16 -11.27 8.83 8.85
N HIS A 17 -12.05 9.91 8.96
CA HIS A 17 -12.95 10.12 10.09
C HIS A 17 -14.00 9.02 10.22
N LEU A 18 -14.64 8.61 9.11
CA LEU A 18 -15.56 7.48 9.11
C LEU A 18 -14.89 6.18 9.56
N ALA A 19 -13.63 5.95 9.18
CA ALA A 19 -12.90 4.77 9.62
C ALA A 19 -12.66 4.77 11.13
N HIS A 20 -12.40 5.95 11.72
CA HIS A 20 -12.30 6.10 13.17
C HIS A 20 -13.65 5.92 13.88
N ASP A 21 -14.70 6.56 13.38
CA ASP A 21 -16.03 6.59 14.02
C ASP A 21 -16.68 5.20 14.06
N PHE A 22 -16.50 4.41 13.00
CA PHE A 22 -17.08 3.06 12.87
C PHE A 22 -16.13 1.93 13.32
N ARG A 23 -15.06 2.25 14.06
CA ARG A 23 -14.07 1.25 14.50
C ARG A 23 -14.65 0.16 15.40
N GLU A 24 -15.63 0.52 16.23
CA GLU A 24 -16.32 -0.41 17.16
C GLU A 24 -17.44 -1.22 16.47
N THR A 25 -17.69 -0.96 15.18
CA THR A 25 -18.77 -1.59 14.41
C THR A 25 -18.26 -2.37 13.20
N GLY A 26 -16.97 -2.73 13.19
CA GLY A 26 -16.37 -3.62 12.20
C GLY A 26 -15.42 -2.98 11.19
N VAL A 27 -15.20 -1.65 11.23
CA VAL A 27 -14.12 -1.04 10.45
C VAL A 27 -12.80 -1.22 11.18
N VAL A 28 -11.82 -1.85 10.53
CA VAL A 28 -10.54 -2.22 11.18
C VAL A 28 -9.32 -1.48 10.61
N GLY A 29 -9.52 -0.57 9.66
CA GLY A 29 -8.41 0.14 9.04
C GLY A 29 -8.82 1.00 7.86
N PHE A 30 -7.81 1.68 7.32
CA PHE A 30 -7.90 2.56 6.17
C PHE A 30 -6.96 2.06 5.06
N ASP A 31 -7.39 2.27 3.82
CA ASP A 31 -6.63 1.98 2.60
C ASP A 31 -6.65 3.17 1.64
N LEU A 32 -5.61 3.28 0.83
CA LEU A 32 -5.51 4.25 -0.25
C LEU A 32 -5.32 3.51 -1.58
N ALA A 33 -6.34 3.57 -2.43
CA ALA A 33 -6.42 2.84 -3.69
C ALA A 33 -6.64 3.77 -4.90
N GLY A 34 -6.62 3.21 -6.10
CA GLY A 34 -6.79 3.96 -7.36
C GLY A 34 -5.47 4.26 -8.07
N ASN A 35 -5.48 5.23 -8.97
CA ASN A 35 -4.37 5.50 -9.89
C ASN A 35 -3.11 5.99 -9.17
N GLU A 36 -2.18 5.07 -8.92
CA GLU A 36 -0.93 5.33 -8.20
C GLU A 36 0.04 6.22 -9.01
N VAL A 37 0.03 6.10 -10.35
CA VAL A 37 0.99 6.80 -11.22
C VAL A 37 0.83 8.31 -11.14
N ASP A 38 -0.41 8.78 -11.22
CA ASP A 38 -0.71 10.21 -11.24
C ASP A 38 -0.79 10.81 -9.82
N PHE A 39 -0.94 9.96 -8.81
CA PHE A 39 -1.17 10.35 -7.42
C PHE A 39 -0.32 9.49 -6.47
N PRO A 40 1.00 9.71 -6.43
CA PRO A 40 1.91 8.92 -5.59
C PRO A 40 1.63 9.11 -4.10
N PRO A 41 1.99 8.15 -3.21
CA PRO A 41 1.61 8.17 -1.80
C PRO A 41 1.98 9.46 -1.05
N TYR A 42 3.12 10.09 -1.36
CA TYR A 42 3.57 11.31 -0.69
C TYR A 42 2.60 12.50 -0.86
N THR A 43 1.72 12.50 -1.87
CA THR A 43 0.74 13.59 -2.04
C THR A 43 -0.37 13.55 -0.99
N PHE A 44 -0.47 12.48 -0.20
CA PHE A 44 -1.48 12.27 0.83
C PHE A 44 -0.88 12.24 2.24
N GLU A 45 0.31 12.83 2.43
CA GLU A 45 1.02 12.83 3.71
C GLU A 45 0.14 13.35 4.86
N ASP A 46 -0.56 14.47 4.67
CA ASP A 46 -1.43 15.05 5.70
C ASP A 46 -2.60 14.12 6.08
N VAL A 47 -3.22 13.48 5.09
CA VAL A 47 -4.35 12.55 5.29
C VAL A 47 -3.88 11.28 6.02
N LEU A 48 -2.72 10.75 5.64
CA LEU A 48 -2.14 9.56 6.27
C LEU A 48 -1.60 9.89 7.67
N ALA A 49 -1.06 11.09 7.89
CA ALA A 49 -0.69 11.58 9.21
C ALA A 49 -1.90 11.65 10.14
N LEU A 50 -3.04 12.14 9.66
CA LEU A 50 -4.30 12.12 10.42
C LEU A 50 -4.71 10.70 10.80
N ALA A 51 -4.66 9.75 9.86
CA ALA A 51 -5.01 8.36 10.14
C ALA A 51 -4.09 7.73 11.21
N ASN A 52 -2.78 8.03 11.16
CA ASN A 52 -1.82 7.62 12.19
C ASN A 52 -2.11 8.27 13.55
N GLN A 53 -2.43 9.58 13.60
CA GLN A 53 -2.81 10.27 14.83
C GLN A 53 -4.05 9.65 15.48
N LEU A 54 -5.00 9.19 14.67
CA LEU A 54 -6.20 8.49 15.12
C LEU A 54 -5.98 7.00 15.41
N SER A 55 -4.72 6.53 15.34
CA SER A 55 -4.32 5.13 15.56
C SER A 55 -5.07 4.12 14.67
N ILE A 56 -5.40 4.52 13.45
CA ILE A 56 -6.08 3.66 12.47
C ILE A 56 -5.02 2.79 11.77
N PRO A 57 -5.16 1.45 11.76
CA PRO A 57 -4.27 0.59 10.99
C PRO A 57 -4.31 0.90 9.50
N LEU A 58 -3.13 1.01 8.89
CA LEU A 58 -2.95 1.36 7.49
C LEU A 58 -2.49 0.16 6.65
N THR A 59 -3.26 -0.14 5.60
CA THR A 59 -2.75 -0.79 4.38
C THR A 59 -2.74 0.26 3.28
N LEU A 60 -1.82 0.21 2.32
CA LEU A 60 -1.86 1.12 1.16
C LEU A 60 -1.55 0.34 -0.12
N HIS A 61 -2.34 0.54 -1.18
CA HIS A 61 -1.95 0.05 -2.51
C HIS A 61 -0.74 0.84 -2.99
N ALA A 62 0.37 0.13 -3.23
CA ALA A 62 1.61 0.72 -3.72
C ALA A 62 2.45 -0.31 -4.50
N GLY A 63 3.17 0.17 -5.50
CA GLY A 63 4.06 -0.65 -6.31
C GLY A 63 3.34 -1.60 -7.28
N GLU A 64 2.05 -1.40 -7.55
CA GLU A 64 1.36 -2.12 -8.63
C GLU A 64 1.73 -1.52 -9.99
N CYS A 65 1.87 -0.20 -10.05
CA CYS A 65 2.18 0.52 -11.29
C CYS A 65 3.69 0.71 -11.53
N GLY A 66 4.53 -0.13 -10.93
CA GLY A 66 5.95 -0.25 -11.29
C GLY A 66 6.93 0.67 -10.54
N CYS A 67 6.52 1.37 -9.48
CA CYS A 67 7.42 2.21 -8.68
C CYS A 67 7.72 1.60 -7.30
N GLY A 68 8.93 1.06 -7.10
CA GLY A 68 9.37 0.55 -5.80
C GLY A 68 9.50 1.63 -4.72
N LYS A 69 9.85 2.87 -5.12
CA LYS A 69 9.92 4.01 -4.20
C LYS A 69 8.57 4.32 -3.56
N ASN A 70 7.47 4.20 -4.31
CA ASN A 70 6.14 4.42 -3.75
C ASN A 70 5.82 3.44 -2.61
N VAL A 71 6.34 2.20 -2.69
CA VAL A 71 6.20 1.23 -1.59
C VAL A 71 6.98 1.69 -0.36
N ALA A 72 8.23 2.14 -0.54
CA ALA A 72 9.04 2.67 0.56
C ALA A 72 8.42 3.93 1.19
N ASP A 73 7.86 4.82 0.37
CA ASP A 73 7.14 6.02 0.82
C ASP A 73 5.90 5.62 1.62
N ALA A 74 5.08 4.69 1.12
CA ALA A 74 3.90 4.18 1.82
C ALA A 74 4.25 3.61 3.21
N VAL A 75 5.33 2.84 3.30
CA VAL A 75 5.84 2.31 4.57
C VAL A 75 6.33 3.43 5.51
N THR A 76 6.99 4.45 4.97
CA THR A 76 7.44 5.61 5.75
C THR A 76 6.26 6.43 6.28
N LEU A 77 5.16 6.47 5.54
CA LEU A 77 3.89 7.12 5.89
C LEU A 77 3.02 6.30 6.85
N GLY A 78 3.53 5.16 7.35
CA GLY A 78 2.89 4.38 8.42
C GLY A 78 2.15 3.12 7.97
N ALA A 79 2.19 2.77 6.67
CA ALA A 79 1.61 1.51 6.21
C ALA A 79 2.34 0.31 6.85
N THR A 80 1.55 -0.57 7.46
CA THR A 80 2.05 -1.85 8.03
C THR A 80 1.75 -3.03 7.12
N ARG A 81 0.89 -2.81 6.11
CA ARG A 81 0.64 -3.72 5.01
C ARG A 81 0.66 -2.94 3.70
N ILE A 82 1.07 -3.59 2.62
CA ILE A 82 1.12 -3.00 1.28
C ILE A 82 0.30 -3.87 0.33
N GLY A 83 -0.70 -3.26 -0.31
CA GLY A 83 -1.41 -3.84 -1.44
C GLY A 83 -0.45 -4.03 -2.62
N HIS A 84 -0.28 -5.27 -3.07
CA HIS A 84 0.61 -5.68 -4.15
C HIS A 84 2.11 -5.63 -3.82
N GLY A 85 2.78 -4.47 -3.98
CA GLY A 85 4.23 -4.34 -3.81
C GLY A 85 5.09 -4.98 -4.93
N ILE A 86 4.53 -5.31 -6.10
CA ILE A 86 5.22 -6.03 -7.18
C ILE A 86 6.50 -5.33 -7.65
N ALA A 87 6.50 -3.99 -7.69
CA ALA A 87 7.64 -3.19 -8.13
C ALA A 87 8.91 -3.36 -7.26
N LEU A 88 8.80 -3.95 -6.07
CA LEU A 88 9.95 -4.25 -5.22
C LEU A 88 10.89 -5.29 -5.84
N LYS A 89 10.42 -6.08 -6.82
CA LYS A 89 11.25 -7.06 -7.53
C LYS A 89 12.49 -6.43 -8.18
N ASP A 90 12.36 -5.18 -8.62
CA ASP A 90 13.39 -4.42 -9.32
C ASP A 90 14.12 -3.41 -8.40
N THR A 91 13.79 -3.37 -7.11
CA THR A 91 14.34 -2.42 -6.13
C THR A 91 14.73 -3.10 -4.81
N PRO A 92 15.73 -3.99 -4.83
CA PRO A 92 16.14 -4.77 -3.66
C PRO A 92 16.56 -3.93 -2.46
N GLU A 93 16.97 -2.68 -2.67
CA GLU A 93 17.30 -1.72 -1.61
C GLU A 93 16.12 -1.43 -0.67
N TYR A 94 14.88 -1.53 -1.14
CA TYR A 94 13.69 -1.30 -0.32
C TYR A 94 13.20 -2.56 0.39
N LEU A 95 13.62 -3.77 -0.04
CA LEU A 95 13.24 -5.01 0.64
C LEU A 95 13.74 -5.06 2.10
N ALA A 96 14.92 -4.49 2.36
CA ALA A 96 15.49 -4.40 3.71
C ALA A 96 14.62 -3.55 4.65
N LEU A 97 14.09 -2.43 4.14
CA LEU A 97 13.20 -1.53 4.88
C LEU A 97 11.91 -2.25 5.31
N LEU A 98 11.28 -2.99 4.39
CA LEU A 98 10.05 -3.71 4.67
C LEU A 98 10.26 -4.81 5.70
N LYS A 99 11.39 -5.52 5.60
CA LYS A 99 11.76 -6.57 6.55
C LYS A 99 12.00 -5.99 7.94
N GLU A 100 12.76 -4.91 8.05
CA GLU A 100 13.04 -4.23 9.32
C GLU A 100 11.74 -3.78 9.99
N LYS A 101 10.85 -3.15 9.23
CA LYS A 101 9.56 -2.65 9.72
C LYS A 101 8.47 -3.72 9.83
N LYS A 102 8.77 -4.98 9.48
CA LYS A 102 7.83 -6.12 9.50
C LYS A 102 6.54 -5.82 8.73
N VAL A 103 6.69 -5.21 7.55
CA VAL A 103 5.57 -4.86 6.67
C VAL A 103 5.13 -6.09 5.89
N LEU A 104 3.83 -6.38 5.91
CA LEU A 104 3.23 -7.48 5.15
C LEU A 104 2.93 -7.06 3.71
N LEU A 105 3.21 -7.94 2.74
CA LEU A 105 2.82 -7.76 1.34
C LEU A 105 1.53 -8.53 1.01
N GLU A 106 0.50 -7.82 0.56
CA GLU A 106 -0.79 -8.36 0.12
C GLU A 106 -0.70 -8.71 -1.37
N MET A 107 -0.09 -9.86 -1.69
CA MET A 107 0.16 -10.31 -3.06
C MET A 107 -1.13 -10.79 -3.74
N CYS A 108 -1.40 -10.32 -4.98
CA CYS A 108 -2.64 -10.63 -5.72
C CYS A 108 -2.37 -11.21 -7.13
N PRO A 109 -1.88 -12.47 -7.27
CA PRO A 109 -1.36 -13.00 -8.53
C PRO A 109 -2.32 -12.92 -9.73
N THR A 110 -3.57 -13.34 -9.55
CA THR A 110 -4.58 -13.30 -10.62
C THR A 110 -4.88 -11.87 -11.06
N SER A 111 -4.99 -10.94 -10.10
CA SER A 111 -5.21 -9.52 -10.39
C SER A 111 -4.03 -8.93 -11.14
N ASN A 112 -2.78 -9.16 -10.69
CA ASN A 112 -1.60 -8.62 -11.34
C ASN A 112 -1.40 -9.15 -12.77
N PHE A 113 -1.88 -10.37 -13.05
CA PHE A 113 -1.94 -10.90 -14.41
C PHE A 113 -3.01 -10.20 -15.26
N GLN A 114 -4.21 -10.01 -14.71
CA GLN A 114 -5.32 -9.34 -15.41
C GLN A 114 -5.07 -7.85 -15.66
N THR A 115 -4.36 -7.16 -14.76
CA THR A 115 -3.97 -5.75 -14.91
C THR A 115 -2.73 -5.56 -15.79
N GLY A 116 -2.07 -6.67 -16.17
CA GLY A 116 -0.88 -6.65 -17.02
C GLY A 116 0.41 -6.22 -16.30
N THR A 117 0.37 -6.00 -14.98
CA THR A 117 1.55 -5.73 -14.14
C THR A 117 2.57 -6.87 -14.21
N VAL A 118 2.10 -8.12 -14.33
CA VAL A 118 2.94 -9.30 -14.54
C VAL A 118 2.45 -10.06 -15.77
N LYS A 119 3.34 -10.37 -16.72
CA LYS A 119 2.97 -11.02 -17.99
C LYS A 119 2.98 -12.54 -17.91
N THR A 120 3.82 -13.11 -17.04
CA THR A 120 3.94 -14.56 -16.89
C THR A 120 4.11 -14.94 -15.42
N LEU A 121 3.66 -16.13 -15.03
CA LEU A 121 3.85 -16.61 -13.65
C LEU A 121 5.33 -16.72 -13.25
N ALA A 122 6.23 -16.94 -14.21
CA ALA A 122 7.67 -17.01 -13.97
C ALA A 122 8.28 -15.66 -13.58
N GLU A 123 7.65 -14.55 -13.96
CA GLU A 123 8.05 -13.18 -13.58
C GLU A 123 7.51 -12.76 -12.21
N TYR A 124 6.67 -13.57 -11.59
CA TYR A 124 6.00 -13.21 -10.34
C TYR A 124 6.99 -13.28 -9.16
N PRO A 125 7.21 -12.20 -8.40
CA PRO A 125 8.35 -12.09 -7.48
C PRO A 125 8.14 -12.79 -6.13
N PHE A 126 7.17 -13.71 -6.04
CA PHE A 126 6.82 -14.37 -4.78
C PHE A 126 8.01 -15.09 -4.15
N GLN A 127 8.75 -15.89 -4.94
CA GLN A 127 9.92 -16.61 -4.45
C GLN A 127 11.01 -15.65 -3.94
N GLN A 128 11.27 -14.56 -4.69
CA GLN A 128 12.24 -13.54 -4.31
C GLN A 128 11.87 -12.87 -2.98
N PHE A 129 10.59 -12.58 -2.74
CA PHE A 129 10.13 -11.94 -1.51
C PHE A 129 10.24 -12.88 -0.30
N ILE A 130 9.88 -14.16 -0.46
CA ILE A 130 10.05 -15.18 0.59
C ILE A 130 11.53 -15.35 0.96
N GLU A 131 12.42 -15.42 -0.03
CA GLU A 131 13.87 -15.53 0.18
C GLU A 131 14.45 -14.28 0.86
N ALA A 132 13.90 -13.10 0.58
CA ALA A 132 14.24 -11.87 1.29
C ALA A 132 13.74 -11.88 2.75
N GLY A 133 12.86 -12.80 3.12
CA GLY A 133 12.24 -12.91 4.45
C GLY A 133 11.06 -11.96 4.63
N LEU A 134 10.39 -11.60 3.54
CA LEU A 134 9.08 -10.96 3.56
C LEU A 134 8.04 -12.09 3.52
N ALA A 135 7.39 -12.34 4.66
CA ALA A 135 6.37 -13.37 4.84
C ALA A 135 5.19 -12.81 5.63
#